data_AF-A0AAN7C8J3-F1
#
_entry.id   AF-A0AAN7C8J3-F1
#
_cell.length_a   1.000
_cell.length_b   1.000
_cell.length_c   1.000
_cell.angle_alpha   90.00
_cell.angle_beta   90.00
_cell.angle_gamma   90.00
#
_symmetry.space_group_name_H-M   'P 1'
#
loop_
_entity.id
_entity.type
_entity.pdbx_description
1 polymer ?
#
loop_
_entity_poly.entity_id
_entity_poly.type
_entity_poly.pdbx_seq_one_letter_code
_entity_poly.pdbx_strand_id
1 'polypeptide(L)'
;MLKLVFFRGTKAKSSIVVLLLLFTFACLIYRLGIYDDFHIPTRVPGHRPDASNHDPGAWWDELFARLEETRVTARAVKMRGRGPSINWKPDINATRPDLIQLREDDEVKFRQSHASFVDHLALLASRLPYHANATGIVTTAGVPNFGQVVSLVLMARRAGSRLPIQIFIDTCSPWVDWVCSETMPRLNAKCVSLEDTWGGMSHPLPRRLVTNTSPRFYKIAGDIEVPPVTLRTSREAGMMVYNKARHADTLLAAYYNYNGPEHYYPLFSQAGAGEGDRESFLHAAQVLEALRKKGVYKPPTAWMKPGVGVRKGYYDVKTLPTVHGRSARGKWTGMFMMQRDPMADYRAVMAIIEEAKEKKNGTQANLGGSTNPPTPTPTPIGRNGTVVMVEEQDFLTNTTSLDSFGNLTLALKDRDHSRVMFFHHNGVDPDFTRVLDRKSRMVETDEEGKYVRLWGDPGWIIDGFDRDVEKLLWQDSMQVYCQEGLARFRRLHKVCARMREIYEQVYV
;
A
#
# COMPACT_ATOMS: atom_id res chain seq x y z
N MET A 1 67.00 3.03 -4.50
CA MET A 1 67.73 3.46 -5.73
C MET A 1 66.76 3.49 -6.89
N LEU A 2 66.72 4.56 -7.68
CA LEU A 2 66.12 4.57 -9.02
C LEU A 2 66.97 5.53 -9.88
N LYS A 3 67.56 5.05 -10.98
CA LYS A 3 68.42 5.88 -11.85
C LYS A 3 67.56 6.52 -12.95
N LEU A 4 67.46 7.84 -12.99
CA LEU A 4 66.99 8.53 -14.20
C LEU A 4 68.06 8.42 -15.28
N VAL A 5 67.74 7.74 -16.38
CA VAL A 5 68.58 7.67 -17.58
C VAL A 5 68.18 8.80 -18.53
N PHE A 6 69.01 9.84 -18.62
CA PHE A 6 68.81 10.93 -19.58
C PHE A 6 69.11 10.45 -21.01
N PHE A 7 68.06 10.14 -21.78
CA PHE A 7 68.19 9.83 -23.21
C PHE A 7 68.53 11.07 -24.04
N ARG A 8 69.84 11.32 -24.19
CA ARG A 8 70.41 12.41 -25.00
C ARG A 8 70.40 12.06 -26.49
N GLY A 9 69.20 12.00 -27.09
CA GLY A 9 69.02 11.67 -28.51
C GLY A 9 67.81 12.36 -29.14
N THR A 10 67.97 12.91 -30.35
CA THR A 10 66.93 13.70 -31.04
C THR A 10 65.64 12.92 -31.31
N LYS A 11 65.73 11.61 -31.60
CA LYS A 11 64.58 10.72 -31.82
C LYS A 11 63.65 10.58 -30.60
N ALA A 12 64.18 10.73 -29.38
CA ALA A 12 63.37 10.65 -28.15
C ALA A 12 62.42 11.86 -28.02
N LYS A 13 62.83 13.05 -28.46
CA LYS A 13 61.99 14.25 -28.44
C LYS A 13 60.76 14.09 -29.33
N SER A 14 60.91 13.56 -30.54
CA SER A 14 59.79 13.29 -31.45
C SER A 14 58.77 12.32 -30.84
N SER A 15 59.25 11.25 -30.19
CA SER A 15 58.37 10.24 -29.56
C SER A 15 57.55 10.83 -28.40
N ILE A 16 58.16 11.68 -27.57
CA ILE A 16 57.48 12.37 -26.46
C ILE A 16 56.47 13.41 -26.99
N VAL A 17 56.81 14.14 -28.06
CA VAL A 17 55.88 15.08 -28.71
C VAL A 17 54.66 14.35 -29.31
N VAL A 18 54.86 13.19 -29.95
CA VAL A 18 53.74 12.38 -30.46
C VAL A 18 52.85 11.87 -29.32
N LEU A 19 53.43 11.39 -28.21
CA LEU A 19 52.66 10.97 -27.03
C LEU A 19 51.87 12.13 -26.40
N LEU A 20 52.47 13.32 -26.30
CA LEU A 20 51.77 14.52 -25.81
C LEU A 20 50.66 14.97 -26.76
N LEU A 21 50.86 14.90 -28.08
CA LEU A 21 49.84 15.21 -29.09
C LEU A 21 48.68 14.20 -29.06
N LEU A 22 48.96 12.91 -28.88
CA LEU A 22 47.92 11.88 -28.71
C LEU A 22 47.13 12.09 -27.40
N PHE A 23 47.81 12.48 -26.32
CA PHE A 23 47.13 12.77 -25.05
C PHE A 23 46.28 14.03 -25.11
N THR A 24 46.77 15.12 -25.73
CA THR A 24 45.94 16.32 -25.93
C THR A 24 44.82 16.08 -26.92
N PHE A 25 44.99 15.25 -27.96
CA PHE A 25 43.93 14.85 -28.88
C PHE A 25 42.86 14.00 -28.18
N ALA A 26 43.24 13.06 -27.30
CA ALA A 26 42.30 12.30 -26.48
C ALA A 26 41.53 13.21 -25.49
N CYS A 27 42.21 14.14 -24.82
CA CYS A 27 41.56 15.15 -23.98
C CYS A 27 40.68 16.13 -24.79
N LEU A 28 41.02 16.39 -26.06
CA LEU A 28 40.23 17.22 -26.96
C LEU A 28 38.96 16.48 -27.40
N ILE A 29 39.03 15.19 -27.75
CA ILE A 29 37.85 14.35 -28.00
C ILE A 29 36.94 14.32 -26.76
N TYR A 30 37.53 14.13 -25.57
CA TYR A 30 36.78 14.13 -24.31
C TYR A 30 36.13 15.49 -23.96
N ARG A 31 36.73 16.62 -24.39
CA ARG A 31 36.20 17.97 -24.16
C ARG A 31 35.30 18.52 -25.27
N LEU A 32 35.46 18.06 -26.52
CA LEU A 32 34.64 18.50 -27.65
C LEU A 32 33.28 17.82 -27.72
N GLY A 33 33.01 16.87 -26.82
CA GLY A 33 31.65 16.47 -26.46
C GLY A 33 30.78 16.10 -27.66
N ILE A 34 31.12 14.98 -28.33
CA ILE A 34 30.16 14.30 -29.22
C ILE A 34 29.08 13.70 -28.32
N TYR A 35 28.15 14.56 -27.93
CA TYR A 35 27.11 14.34 -26.93
C TYR A 35 25.76 14.85 -27.47
N ASP A 36 25.44 14.39 -28.68
CA ASP A 36 24.09 14.24 -29.24
C ASP A 36 24.25 13.10 -30.27
N ASP A 37 23.41 12.06 -30.28
CA ASP A 37 21.96 12.19 -30.34
C ASP A 37 21.23 11.12 -29.49
N PHE A 38 19.95 11.34 -29.23
CA PHE A 38 19.08 10.37 -28.56
C PHE A 38 18.88 9.12 -29.43
N HIS A 39 19.46 7.99 -29.00
CA HIS A 39 19.01 6.67 -29.43
C HIS A 39 17.63 6.34 -28.82
N ILE A 40 16.59 7.02 -29.33
CA ILE A 40 15.23 6.49 -29.35
C ILE A 40 15.29 5.16 -30.10
N PRO A 41 14.88 4.03 -29.50
CA PRO A 41 14.83 2.76 -30.23
C PRO A 41 13.85 2.89 -31.40
N THR A 42 14.37 2.89 -32.63
CA THR A 42 13.55 2.89 -33.84
C THR A 42 12.65 1.65 -33.86
N ARG A 43 11.42 1.81 -34.38
CA ARG A 43 10.32 0.83 -34.32
C ARG A 43 10.79 -0.62 -34.55
N VAL A 44 10.76 -1.44 -33.50
CA VAL A 44 10.72 -2.90 -33.65
C VAL A 44 9.43 -3.26 -34.41
N PRO A 45 9.49 -3.97 -35.56
CA PRO A 45 8.30 -4.30 -36.32
C PRO A 45 7.43 -5.35 -35.61
N GLY A 46 6.26 -4.93 -35.13
CA GLY A 46 5.06 -5.78 -35.06
C GLY A 46 5.05 -7.00 -34.12
N HIS A 47 6.12 -7.31 -33.39
CA HIS A 47 6.07 -8.37 -32.37
C HIS A 47 5.42 -7.85 -31.09
N ARG A 48 4.25 -8.41 -30.75
CA ARG A 48 3.77 -8.40 -29.36
C ARG A 48 4.78 -9.19 -28.53
N PRO A 49 5.32 -8.65 -27.43
CA PRO A 49 6.04 -9.49 -26.46
C PRO A 49 5.07 -10.55 -25.96
N ASP A 50 5.39 -11.82 -26.14
CA ASP A 50 4.57 -12.88 -25.56
C ASP A 50 4.81 -12.89 -24.05
N ALA A 51 3.76 -12.59 -23.28
CA ALA A 51 3.81 -12.41 -21.83
C ALA A 51 3.89 -13.75 -21.06
N SER A 52 4.36 -14.80 -21.73
CA SER A 52 4.40 -16.19 -21.28
C SER A 52 5.74 -16.59 -20.66
N ASN A 53 6.84 -15.91 -21.02
CA ASN A 53 8.18 -16.49 -20.94
C ASN A 53 9.26 -15.56 -20.31
N HIS A 54 8.87 -14.75 -19.33
CA HIS A 54 9.82 -14.16 -18.39
C HIS A 54 9.95 -15.05 -17.16
N ASP A 55 11.14 -15.60 -16.93
CA ASP A 55 11.46 -16.33 -15.70
C ASP A 55 11.24 -15.43 -14.47
N PRO A 56 10.39 -15.85 -13.50
CA PRO A 56 10.22 -15.11 -12.26
C PRO A 56 11.50 -14.98 -11.44
N GLY A 57 12.40 -15.97 -11.49
CA GLY A 57 13.69 -15.95 -10.78
C GLY A 57 14.57 -14.79 -11.26
N ALA A 58 14.96 -14.82 -12.53
CA ALA A 58 15.77 -13.79 -13.16
C ALA A 58 15.17 -12.36 -13.05
N TRP A 59 13.84 -12.22 -12.98
CA TRP A 59 13.22 -10.92 -12.71
C TRP A 59 13.41 -10.43 -11.26
N TRP A 60 13.30 -11.32 -10.27
CA TRP A 60 13.62 -10.98 -8.89
C TRP A 60 15.12 -10.68 -8.74
N ASP A 61 16.00 -11.44 -9.38
CA ASP A 61 17.44 -11.17 -9.39
C ASP A 61 17.77 -9.81 -10.01
N GLU A 62 17.16 -9.44 -11.16
CA GLU A 62 17.32 -8.11 -11.74
C GLU A 62 16.78 -7.02 -10.78
N LEU A 63 15.63 -7.23 -10.13
CA LEU A 63 15.10 -6.27 -9.16
C LEU A 63 16.04 -6.09 -7.96
N PHE A 64 16.52 -7.17 -7.33
CA PHE A 64 17.43 -7.08 -6.18
C PHE A 64 18.80 -6.48 -6.58
N ALA A 65 19.31 -6.81 -7.76
CA ALA A 65 20.52 -6.19 -8.29
C ALA A 65 20.35 -4.66 -8.45
N ARG A 66 19.23 -4.17 -9.00
CA ARG A 66 18.97 -2.71 -9.08
C ARG A 66 18.73 -2.08 -7.72
N LEU A 67 18.07 -2.77 -6.79
CA LEU A 67 17.88 -2.27 -5.42
C LEU A 67 19.21 -2.10 -4.66
N GLU A 68 20.19 -2.98 -4.89
CA GLU A 68 21.54 -2.86 -4.33
C GLU A 68 22.39 -1.80 -5.07
N GLU A 69 22.41 -1.82 -6.40
CA GLU A 69 23.11 -0.85 -7.25
C GLU A 69 22.69 0.60 -6.97
N THR A 70 21.42 0.80 -6.61
CA THR A 70 20.82 2.10 -6.25
C THR A 70 20.65 2.30 -4.75
N ARG A 71 21.25 1.46 -3.89
CA ARG A 71 21.16 1.59 -2.42
C ARG A 71 21.60 2.98 -1.97
N VAL A 72 20.84 3.59 -1.06
CA VAL A 72 21.13 4.93 -0.53
C VAL A 72 22.44 4.94 0.26
N THR A 73 23.48 5.54 -0.33
CA THR A 73 24.83 5.70 0.27
C THR A 73 24.97 6.91 1.23
N ALA A 74 23.84 7.55 1.56
CA ALA A 74 23.75 8.57 2.59
C ALA A 74 23.90 7.97 3.99
N ARG A 75 24.32 8.77 4.97
CA ARG A 75 24.29 8.37 6.38
C ARG A 75 22.85 8.15 6.85
N ALA A 76 22.68 7.21 7.79
CA ALA A 76 21.41 6.98 8.46
C ALA A 76 20.82 8.29 9.01
N VAL A 77 19.52 8.51 8.76
CA VAL A 77 18.83 9.77 8.97
C VAL A 77 18.61 10.03 10.45
N LYS A 78 19.17 11.15 10.95
CA LYS A 78 19.06 11.55 12.36
C LYS A 78 17.94 12.57 12.55
N MET A 79 17.41 12.64 13.77
CA MET A 79 16.30 13.53 14.15
C MET A 79 16.71 14.47 15.29
N ARG A 80 16.04 15.61 15.43
CA ARG A 80 16.19 16.56 16.55
C ARG A 80 15.36 16.18 17.78
N GLY A 81 14.48 15.19 17.65
CA GLY A 81 13.57 14.68 18.67
C GLY A 81 12.53 13.77 18.03
N ARG A 82 11.56 13.28 18.82
CA ARG A 82 10.38 12.56 18.32
C ARG A 82 9.37 13.55 17.74
N GLY A 83 8.77 13.23 16.59
CA GLY A 83 7.72 14.02 15.97
C GLY A 83 6.44 14.14 16.85
N PRO A 84 5.78 15.30 16.87
CA PRO A 84 4.51 15.47 17.58
C PRO A 84 3.40 14.66 16.91
N SER A 85 2.48 14.11 17.72
CA SER A 85 1.28 13.43 17.21
C SER A 85 0.23 14.45 16.80
N ILE A 86 0.14 14.75 15.50
CA ILE A 86 -0.82 15.71 14.95
C ILE A 86 -2.10 14.96 14.54
N ASN A 87 -3.17 15.12 15.32
CA ASN A 87 -4.49 14.60 14.96
C ASN A 87 -5.09 15.43 13.81
N TRP A 88 -5.37 14.78 12.67
CA TRP A 88 -5.98 15.44 11.52
C TRP A 88 -7.39 15.98 11.83
N LYS A 89 -7.69 17.18 11.32
CA LYS A 89 -9.04 17.76 11.27
C LYS A 89 -9.21 18.57 9.97
N PRO A 90 -10.43 18.75 9.43
CA PRO A 90 -10.65 19.52 8.19
C PRO A 90 -10.26 21.01 8.26
N ASP A 91 -10.04 21.54 9.46
CA ASP A 91 -9.73 22.94 9.79
C ASP A 91 -8.33 23.14 10.40
N ILE A 92 -7.48 22.09 10.44
CA ILE A 92 -6.23 22.16 11.19
C ILE A 92 -5.18 23.08 10.55
N ASN A 93 -4.99 24.26 11.14
CA ASN A 93 -3.89 25.17 10.79
C ASN A 93 -2.58 24.71 11.47
N ALA A 94 -1.93 23.68 10.92
CA ALA A 94 -0.69 23.12 11.44
C ALA A 94 0.43 23.05 10.39
N THR A 95 1.59 23.62 10.73
CA THR A 95 2.82 23.54 9.93
C THR A 95 3.38 22.12 9.95
N ARG A 96 3.84 21.62 8.79
CA ARG A 96 4.54 20.33 8.67
C ARG A 96 5.88 20.40 9.44
N PRO A 97 6.12 19.56 10.46
CA PRO A 97 7.37 19.60 11.22
C PRO A 97 8.55 19.05 10.40
N ASP A 98 9.70 19.74 10.46
CA ASP A 98 10.98 19.21 10.01
C ASP A 98 11.95 19.07 11.20
N LEU A 99 11.98 17.88 11.78
CA LEU A 99 12.94 17.47 12.81
C LEU A 99 14.16 16.76 12.20
N ILE A 100 14.18 16.55 10.88
CA ILE A 100 15.23 15.80 10.19
C ILE A 100 16.56 16.57 10.17
N GLN A 101 17.61 15.91 10.65
CA GLN A 101 19.00 16.32 10.53
C GLN A 101 19.64 15.65 9.30
N LEU A 102 19.24 16.10 8.12
CA LEU A 102 19.88 15.71 6.85
C LEU A 102 20.87 16.79 6.44
N ARG A 103 22.10 16.39 6.11
CA ARG A 103 23.13 17.29 5.55
C ARG A 103 23.01 17.36 4.03
N GLU A 104 23.49 18.45 3.44
CA GLU A 104 23.44 18.65 1.99
C GLU A 104 24.22 17.56 1.23
N ASP A 105 25.36 17.11 1.77
CA ASP A 105 26.14 15.99 1.21
C ASP A 105 25.47 14.61 1.35
N ASP A 106 24.45 14.48 2.21
CA ASP A 106 23.57 13.30 2.21
C ASP A 106 22.38 13.50 1.27
N GLU A 107 21.76 14.69 1.21
CA GLU A 107 20.62 14.97 0.32
C GLU A 107 20.97 14.76 -1.17
N VAL A 108 22.18 15.15 -1.60
CA VAL A 108 22.67 14.90 -2.96
C VAL A 108 22.72 13.40 -3.28
N LYS A 109 23.23 12.58 -2.36
CA LYS A 109 23.27 11.12 -2.54
C LYS A 109 21.87 10.51 -2.59
N PHE A 110 20.96 10.97 -1.72
CA PHE A 110 19.55 10.57 -1.73
C PHE A 110 18.89 10.85 -3.09
N ARG A 111 19.09 12.05 -3.65
CA ARG A 111 18.60 12.43 -4.99
C ARG A 111 19.19 11.53 -6.08
N GLN A 112 20.51 11.32 -6.08
CA GLN A 112 21.21 10.49 -7.07
C GLN A 112 20.75 9.04 -7.05
N SER A 113 20.66 8.44 -5.85
CA SER A 113 20.20 7.06 -5.64
C SER A 113 18.75 6.88 -6.13
N HIS A 114 17.87 7.83 -5.77
CA HIS A 114 16.47 7.82 -6.16
C HIS A 114 16.26 8.00 -7.67
N ALA A 115 16.97 8.94 -8.30
CA ALA A 115 16.91 9.16 -9.74
C ALA A 115 17.36 7.91 -10.51
N SER A 116 18.49 7.32 -10.13
CA SER A 116 19.00 6.08 -10.72
C SER A 116 17.97 4.95 -10.68
N PHE A 117 17.28 4.75 -9.54
CA PHE A 117 16.23 3.72 -9.48
C PHE A 117 15.01 4.06 -10.35
N VAL A 118 14.63 5.33 -10.45
CA VAL A 118 13.53 5.79 -11.33
C VAL A 118 13.86 5.55 -12.81
N ASP A 119 15.12 5.67 -13.22
CA ASP A 119 15.55 5.40 -14.60
C ASP A 119 15.42 3.90 -14.95
N HIS A 120 15.76 2.99 -14.02
CA HIS A 120 15.54 1.55 -14.18
C HIS A 120 14.06 1.14 -14.10
N LEU A 121 13.23 1.91 -13.41
CA LEU A 121 11.87 1.54 -13.02
C LEU A 121 10.95 1.20 -14.20
N ALA A 122 11.05 1.94 -15.31
CA ALA A 122 10.26 1.66 -16.51
C ALA A 122 10.58 0.27 -17.09
N LEU A 123 11.85 -0.13 -17.11
CA LEU A 123 12.26 -1.44 -17.61
C LEU A 123 11.76 -2.55 -16.69
N LEU A 124 12.03 -2.44 -15.39
CA LEU A 124 11.58 -3.38 -14.34
C LEU A 124 10.06 -3.59 -14.38
N ALA A 125 9.30 -2.49 -14.45
CA ALA A 125 7.84 -2.50 -14.51
C ALA A 125 7.29 -3.16 -15.79
N SER A 126 7.96 -2.94 -16.94
CA SER A 126 7.54 -3.54 -18.21
C SER A 126 7.76 -5.06 -18.29
N ARG A 127 8.70 -5.59 -17.49
CA ARG A 127 9.08 -7.02 -17.44
C ARG A 127 8.44 -7.81 -16.29
N LEU A 128 7.73 -7.15 -15.37
CA LEU A 128 7.12 -7.75 -14.17
C LEU A 128 6.32 -9.03 -14.53
N PRO A 129 6.67 -10.21 -14.00
CA PRO A 129 5.94 -11.46 -14.30
C PRO A 129 4.54 -11.47 -13.68
N TYR A 130 3.54 -11.79 -14.52
CA TYR A 130 2.15 -12.03 -14.11
C TYR A 130 1.38 -12.87 -15.13
N HIS A 131 0.41 -13.66 -14.65
CA HIS A 131 -0.55 -14.33 -15.51
C HIS A 131 -1.55 -13.32 -16.07
N ALA A 132 -1.53 -13.12 -17.39
CA ALA A 132 -2.43 -12.19 -18.06
C ALA A 132 -3.91 -12.54 -17.85
N ASN A 133 -4.74 -11.52 -17.61
CA ASN A 133 -6.17 -11.63 -17.27
C ASN A 133 -6.51 -12.38 -15.96
N ALA A 134 -5.53 -12.81 -15.16
CA ALA A 134 -5.81 -13.34 -13.83
C ALA A 134 -6.36 -12.26 -12.89
N THR A 135 -7.19 -12.65 -11.92
CA THR A 135 -7.69 -11.80 -10.83
C THR A 135 -7.91 -12.67 -9.61
N GLY A 136 -7.49 -12.19 -8.44
CA GLY A 136 -7.50 -12.95 -7.19
C GLY A 136 -7.17 -12.05 -6.00
N ILE A 137 -7.20 -12.62 -4.81
CA ILE A 137 -6.76 -11.98 -3.57
C ILE A 137 -5.36 -12.52 -3.24
N VAL A 138 -4.46 -11.65 -2.80
CA VAL A 138 -3.12 -12.05 -2.33
C VAL A 138 -2.95 -11.61 -0.89
N THR A 139 -2.37 -12.47 -0.05
CA THR A 139 -2.05 -12.18 1.34
C THR A 139 -0.74 -12.87 1.75
N THR A 140 -0.13 -12.42 2.84
CA THR A 140 1.10 -12.99 3.40
C THR A 140 0.86 -13.52 4.81
N ALA A 141 1.53 -14.61 5.16
CA ALA A 141 1.43 -15.24 6.47
C ALA A 141 2.78 -15.81 6.93
N GLY A 142 2.96 -15.86 8.25
CA GLY A 142 3.86 -16.80 8.90
C GLY A 142 3.09 -17.67 9.88
N VAL A 143 3.72 -18.72 10.39
CA VAL A 143 3.14 -19.60 11.43
C VAL A 143 2.50 -18.82 12.61
N PRO A 144 3.07 -17.69 13.10
CA PRO A 144 2.49 -16.95 14.22
C PRO A 144 1.18 -16.21 13.91
N ASN A 145 0.81 -16.00 12.64
CA ASN A 145 -0.41 -15.28 12.27
C ASN A 145 -1.27 -16.00 11.22
N PHE A 146 -0.88 -17.21 10.77
CA PHE A 146 -1.62 -18.00 9.79
C PHE A 146 -3.10 -18.22 10.14
N GLY A 147 -3.43 -18.30 11.44
CA GLY A 147 -4.82 -18.41 11.88
C GLY A 147 -5.70 -17.19 11.57
N GLN A 148 -5.11 -16.01 11.40
CA GLN A 148 -5.79 -14.81 10.89
C GLN A 148 -6.16 -14.97 9.41
N VAL A 149 -5.28 -15.60 8.62
CA VAL A 149 -5.53 -15.88 7.20
C VAL A 149 -6.58 -16.97 7.01
N VAL A 150 -6.66 -17.97 7.90
CA VAL A 150 -7.80 -18.90 7.96
C VAL A 150 -9.12 -18.11 8.11
N SER A 151 -9.20 -17.20 9.07
CA SER A 151 -10.37 -16.33 9.28
C SER A 151 -10.67 -15.44 8.06
N LEU A 152 -9.65 -14.86 7.41
CA LEU A 152 -9.80 -14.08 6.18
C LEU A 152 -10.39 -14.91 5.03
N VAL A 153 -9.89 -16.13 4.81
CA VAL A 153 -10.38 -17.03 3.76
C VAL A 153 -11.85 -17.41 4.04
N LEU A 154 -12.18 -17.80 5.27
CA LEU A 154 -13.55 -18.18 5.65
C LEU A 154 -14.53 -17.01 5.46
N MET A 155 -14.18 -15.81 5.94
CA MET A 155 -15.05 -14.63 5.77
C MET A 155 -15.16 -14.18 4.32
N ALA A 156 -14.08 -14.27 3.52
CA ALA A 156 -14.17 -14.02 2.08
C ALA A 156 -15.16 -14.98 1.38
N ARG A 157 -15.19 -16.27 1.75
CA ARG A 157 -16.15 -17.24 1.23
C ARG A 157 -17.57 -17.01 1.75
N ARG A 158 -17.75 -16.69 3.03
CA ARG A 158 -19.07 -16.35 3.61
C ARG A 158 -19.65 -15.04 3.06
N ALA A 159 -18.81 -14.08 2.64
CA ALA A 159 -19.19 -12.91 1.86
C ALA A 159 -19.48 -13.21 0.37
N GLY A 160 -19.40 -14.48 -0.07
CA GLY A 160 -19.70 -14.90 -1.43
C GLY A 160 -18.57 -14.72 -2.45
N SER A 161 -17.37 -14.33 -2.04
CA SER A 161 -16.23 -14.17 -2.96
C SER A 161 -15.84 -15.52 -3.55
N ARG A 162 -15.83 -15.61 -4.88
CA ARG A 162 -15.35 -16.78 -5.64
C ARG A 162 -13.90 -16.65 -6.11
N LEU A 163 -13.26 -15.50 -5.88
CA LEU A 163 -11.89 -15.22 -6.34
C LEU A 163 -10.88 -16.20 -5.74
N PRO A 164 -9.89 -16.70 -6.50
CA PRO A 164 -8.79 -17.48 -5.94
C PRO A 164 -8.00 -16.64 -4.94
N ILE A 165 -7.58 -17.26 -3.84
CA ILE A 165 -6.74 -16.62 -2.82
C ILE A 165 -5.34 -17.24 -2.87
N GLN A 166 -4.30 -16.41 -2.99
CA GLN A 166 -2.91 -16.83 -2.86
C GLN A 166 -2.37 -16.39 -1.50
N ILE A 167 -1.84 -17.35 -0.74
CA ILE A 167 -1.27 -17.14 0.60
C ILE A 167 0.24 -17.39 0.48
N PHE A 168 1.03 -16.32 0.50
CA PHE A 168 2.49 -16.43 0.51
C PHE A 168 2.96 -16.66 1.95
N ILE A 169 3.75 -17.72 2.17
CA ILE A 169 4.14 -18.17 3.50
C ILE A 169 5.63 -17.96 3.72
N ASP A 170 5.99 -17.24 4.80
CA ASP A 170 7.38 -16.95 5.17
C ASP A 170 8.05 -18.01 6.07
N THR A 171 7.26 -18.94 6.62
CA THR A 171 7.71 -19.94 7.59
C THR A 171 6.88 -21.23 7.53
N CYS A 172 7.54 -22.39 7.36
CA CYS A 172 6.91 -23.71 7.27
C CYS A 172 6.52 -24.27 8.66
N SER A 173 5.46 -25.10 8.74
CA SER A 173 5.11 -25.84 9.98
C SER A 173 4.11 -26.97 9.73
N PRO A 174 4.31 -28.20 10.25
CA PRO A 174 3.52 -29.38 9.87
C PRO A 174 1.98 -29.28 9.98
N TRP A 175 1.45 -28.34 10.77
CA TRP A 175 0.01 -28.06 10.83
C TRP A 175 -0.45 -27.03 9.80
N VAL A 176 0.38 -26.01 9.49
CA VAL A 176 0.17 -25.06 8.40
C VAL A 176 0.22 -25.81 7.07
N ASP A 177 1.26 -26.62 6.89
CA ASP A 177 1.49 -27.42 5.67
C ASP A 177 0.30 -28.36 5.40
N TRP A 178 -0.29 -28.94 6.46
CA TRP A 178 -1.50 -29.76 6.36
C TRP A 178 -2.75 -28.93 6.01
N VAL A 179 -2.99 -27.79 6.66
CA VAL A 179 -4.12 -26.91 6.31
C VAL A 179 -3.98 -26.39 4.88
N CYS A 180 -2.76 -26.13 4.42
CA CYS A 180 -2.43 -25.69 3.08
C CYS A 180 -2.61 -26.74 1.98
N SER A 181 -2.43 -28.02 2.30
CA SER A 181 -2.61 -29.14 1.36
C SER A 181 -4.04 -29.68 1.39
N GLU A 182 -4.63 -29.88 2.57
CA GLU A 182 -5.94 -30.51 2.72
C GLU A 182 -7.09 -29.52 2.74
N THR A 183 -6.99 -28.41 3.48
CA THR A 183 -8.15 -27.52 3.72
C THR A 183 -8.26 -26.39 2.70
N MET A 184 -7.16 -25.66 2.46
CA MET A 184 -7.15 -24.44 1.65
C MET A 184 -7.60 -24.65 0.18
N PRO A 185 -7.20 -25.73 -0.52
CA PRO A 185 -7.63 -25.94 -1.91
C PRO A 185 -9.15 -26.10 -2.05
N ARG A 186 -9.80 -26.73 -1.05
CA ARG A 186 -11.27 -26.87 -0.98
C ARG A 186 -11.98 -25.51 -0.85
N LEU A 187 -11.28 -24.50 -0.34
CA LEU A 187 -11.71 -23.11 -0.21
C LEU A 187 -11.21 -22.22 -1.37
N ASN A 188 -10.81 -22.80 -2.52
CA ASN A 188 -10.19 -22.07 -3.65
C ASN A 188 -9.05 -21.13 -3.18
N ALA A 189 -8.22 -21.62 -2.24
CA ALA A 189 -7.05 -20.93 -1.73
C ALA A 189 -5.81 -21.81 -1.94
N LYS A 190 -4.70 -21.22 -2.39
CA LYS A 190 -3.42 -21.90 -2.58
C LYS A 190 -2.36 -21.24 -1.70
N CYS A 191 -1.68 -22.05 -0.89
CA CYS A 191 -0.45 -21.63 -0.24
C CYS A 191 0.73 -21.71 -1.22
N VAL A 192 1.66 -20.76 -1.09
CA VAL A 192 2.90 -20.68 -1.85
C VAL A 192 4.01 -20.39 -0.85
N SER A 193 4.99 -21.29 -0.71
CA SER A 193 6.14 -21.00 0.13
C SER A 193 6.98 -19.91 -0.52
N LEU A 194 7.40 -18.93 0.28
CA LEU A 194 8.39 -17.96 -0.14
C LEU A 194 9.78 -18.60 -0.27
N GLU A 195 10.07 -19.65 0.49
CA GLU A 195 11.31 -20.44 0.33
C GLU A 195 11.33 -21.16 -1.04
N ASP A 196 10.21 -21.77 -1.47
CA ASP A 196 10.09 -22.36 -2.82
C ASP A 196 10.15 -21.30 -3.94
N THR A 197 9.75 -20.07 -3.65
CA THR A 197 9.72 -18.95 -4.62
C THR A 197 11.06 -18.23 -4.71
N TRP A 198 11.87 -18.25 -3.63
CA TRP A 198 13.08 -17.44 -3.46
C TRP A 198 14.34 -18.25 -3.11
N GLY A 199 14.31 -19.58 -3.21
CA GLY A 199 15.35 -20.51 -2.73
C GLY A 199 16.75 -20.39 -3.37
N GLY A 200 17.00 -19.39 -4.21
CA GLY A 200 18.32 -18.99 -4.71
C GLY A 200 18.81 -17.61 -4.25
N MET A 201 18.00 -16.85 -3.49
CA MET A 201 18.25 -15.44 -3.17
C MET A 201 18.72 -15.18 -1.73
N SER A 202 19.42 -14.06 -1.51
CA SER A 202 20.42 -13.93 -0.43
C SER A 202 20.17 -12.87 0.66
N HIS A 203 18.98 -12.26 0.79
CA HIS A 203 18.78 -11.08 1.67
C HIS A 203 17.45 -11.04 2.49
N PRO A 204 17.48 -10.69 3.81
CA PRO A 204 16.30 -10.63 4.71
C PRO A 204 15.71 -9.20 4.94
N LEU A 205 14.53 -9.10 5.59
CA LEU A 205 13.71 -7.85 5.72
C LEU A 205 13.09 -7.58 7.14
N PRO A 206 12.98 -6.32 7.63
CA PRO A 206 12.31 -5.91 8.90
C PRO A 206 11.12 -4.89 8.78
N ARG A 207 10.46 -4.46 9.89
CA ARG A 207 9.13 -3.72 9.90
C ARG A 207 8.94 -2.57 10.96
N ARG A 208 8.27 -1.43 10.61
CA ARG A 208 7.40 -0.46 11.41
C ARG A 208 8.01 0.62 12.41
N LEU A 209 7.44 1.74 13.01
CA LEU A 209 6.13 2.47 13.32
C LEU A 209 6.37 4.06 13.75
N VAL A 210 5.79 5.36 13.52
CA VAL A 210 4.67 6.28 12.85
C VAL A 210 5.13 7.30 11.80
N THR A 211 4.24 7.64 10.85
CA THR A 211 4.33 8.65 9.77
C THR A 211 3.99 10.12 10.17
N ASN A 212 4.75 11.10 9.64
CA ASN A 212 4.49 12.57 9.70
C ASN A 212 5.30 13.38 8.64
N THR A 213 5.66 12.72 7.54
CA THR A 213 6.66 13.03 6.48
C THR A 213 7.28 14.43 6.43
N SER A 214 8.61 14.49 6.51
CA SER A 214 9.42 15.71 6.40
C SER A 214 9.31 16.36 5.00
N PRO A 215 9.35 17.71 4.90
CA PRO A 215 9.46 18.42 3.62
C PRO A 215 10.63 17.95 2.75
N ARG A 216 11.72 17.45 3.36
CA ARG A 216 12.94 17.03 2.64
C ARG A 216 12.73 15.81 1.75
N PHE A 217 11.76 14.95 2.05
CA PHE A 217 11.44 13.81 1.18
C PHE A 217 11.01 14.29 -0.22
N TYR A 218 10.14 15.29 -0.29
CA TYR A 218 9.64 15.86 -1.55
C TYR A 218 10.75 16.55 -2.35
N LYS A 219 11.71 17.19 -1.65
CA LYS A 219 12.94 17.76 -2.22
C LYS A 219 13.87 16.68 -2.80
N ILE A 220 14.05 15.56 -2.09
CA ILE A 220 14.80 14.38 -2.55
C ILE A 220 14.14 13.74 -3.78
N ALA A 221 12.82 13.60 -3.77
CA ALA A 221 12.05 12.84 -4.77
C ALA A 221 11.84 13.59 -6.11
N GLY A 222 12.83 14.38 -6.53
CA GLY A 222 12.80 15.21 -7.74
C GLY A 222 12.16 16.58 -7.57
N ASP A 223 12.41 17.26 -6.43
CA ASP A 223 11.92 18.62 -6.12
C ASP A 223 10.41 18.80 -6.33
N ILE A 224 9.61 17.83 -5.88
CA ILE A 224 8.15 17.86 -6.03
C ILE A 224 7.51 18.76 -4.96
N GLU A 225 6.32 19.28 -5.26
CA GLU A 225 5.60 20.20 -4.35
C GLU A 225 5.26 19.50 -3.02
N VAL A 226 5.51 20.19 -1.90
CA VAL A 226 5.25 19.67 -0.54
C VAL A 226 3.75 19.78 -0.23
N PRO A 227 3.00 18.67 -0.12
CA PRO A 227 1.56 18.75 0.11
C PRO A 227 1.23 19.27 1.52
N PRO A 228 0.16 20.08 1.67
CA PRO A 228 -0.24 20.60 2.98
C PRO A 228 -0.68 19.49 3.93
N VAL A 229 -0.53 19.69 5.24
CA VAL A 229 -0.86 18.68 6.27
C VAL A 229 -2.37 18.39 6.34
N THR A 230 -3.19 19.36 5.92
CA THR A 230 -4.66 19.24 5.84
C THR A 230 -5.16 18.28 4.75
N LEU A 231 -4.37 18.03 3.69
CA LEU A 231 -4.81 17.33 2.46
C LEU A 231 -5.44 15.96 2.71
N ARG A 232 -5.03 15.24 3.77
CA ARG A 232 -5.50 13.89 4.09
C ARG A 232 -4.97 13.39 5.43
N THR A 233 -5.61 12.37 5.94
CA THR A 233 -5.07 11.47 6.96
C THR A 233 -3.88 10.64 6.43
N SER A 234 -2.97 10.25 7.33
CA SER A 234 -1.98 9.19 7.07
C SER A 234 -2.67 7.83 6.88
N ARG A 235 -2.08 6.92 6.10
CA ARG A 235 -2.75 5.68 5.65
C ARG A 235 -2.05 4.43 6.09
N GLU A 236 -2.81 3.44 6.59
CA GLU A 236 -2.30 2.08 6.76
C GLU A 236 -2.78 1.20 5.59
N ALA A 237 -1.84 0.76 4.76
CA ALA A 237 -2.12 -0.08 3.59
C ALA A 237 -2.35 -1.55 3.96
N GLY A 238 -3.31 -1.82 4.88
CA GLY A 238 -3.67 -3.18 5.28
C GLY A 238 -4.29 -4.01 4.14
N MET A 239 -4.87 -3.35 3.14
CA MET A 239 -5.34 -3.95 1.88
C MET A 239 -5.12 -2.97 0.72
N MET A 240 -4.86 -3.47 -0.49
CA MET A 240 -4.69 -2.67 -1.71
C MET A 240 -5.28 -3.38 -2.92
N VAL A 241 -6.03 -2.65 -3.76
CA VAL A 241 -6.48 -3.15 -5.08
C VAL A 241 -5.36 -2.90 -6.09
N TYR A 242 -4.68 -3.97 -6.50
CA TYR A 242 -3.47 -3.87 -7.33
C TYR A 242 -3.63 -4.55 -8.70
N ASN A 243 -3.43 -3.79 -9.77
CA ASN A 243 -3.41 -4.30 -11.14
C ASN A 243 -1.97 -4.27 -11.67
N LYS A 244 -1.28 -5.41 -11.68
CA LYS A 244 0.10 -5.53 -12.20
C LYS A 244 0.22 -4.91 -13.61
N ALA A 245 -0.74 -5.17 -14.50
CA ALA A 245 -0.81 -4.65 -15.86
C ALA A 245 -1.21 -3.15 -16.00
N ARG A 246 -1.23 -2.40 -14.89
CA ARG A 246 -1.31 -0.91 -14.90
C ARG A 246 -0.33 -0.24 -13.93
N HIS A 247 -0.05 -0.88 -12.79
CA HIS A 247 0.58 -0.26 -11.62
C HIS A 247 1.98 -0.86 -11.32
N ALA A 248 2.59 -1.61 -12.24
CA ALA A 248 3.89 -2.26 -12.03
C ALA A 248 5.01 -1.30 -11.57
N ASP A 249 4.96 -0.03 -11.96
CA ASP A 249 5.92 1.00 -11.54
C ASP A 249 5.76 1.50 -10.10
N THR A 250 4.69 1.13 -9.37
CA THR A 250 4.67 1.34 -7.91
C THR A 250 5.68 0.46 -7.16
N LEU A 251 6.50 -0.34 -7.86
CA LEU A 251 7.75 -0.92 -7.36
C LEU A 251 8.73 0.13 -6.78
N LEU A 252 8.56 1.42 -7.08
CA LEU A 252 9.21 2.50 -6.34
C LEU A 252 8.95 2.43 -4.81
N ALA A 253 7.81 1.88 -4.38
CA ALA A 253 7.53 1.58 -2.98
C ALA A 253 8.48 0.50 -2.41
N ALA A 254 8.83 -0.51 -3.22
CA ALA A 254 9.79 -1.54 -2.81
C ALA A 254 11.19 -0.94 -2.60
N TYR A 255 11.63 -0.02 -3.46
CA TYR A 255 12.87 0.75 -3.26
C TYR A 255 12.86 1.60 -1.97
N TYR A 256 11.74 2.25 -1.66
CA TYR A 256 11.58 2.97 -0.38
C TYR A 256 11.58 2.03 0.84
N ASN A 257 11.11 0.80 0.71
CA ASN A 257 11.09 -0.18 1.80
C ASN A 257 12.46 -0.87 1.99
N TYR A 258 13.17 -1.13 0.89
CA TYR A 258 14.53 -1.65 0.89
C TYR A 258 15.49 -0.68 1.58
N ASN A 259 15.42 0.60 1.20
CA ASN A 259 16.11 1.71 1.85
C ASN A 259 15.27 2.29 3.01
N GLY A 260 14.45 1.47 3.66
CA GLY A 260 13.48 1.91 4.66
C GLY A 260 14.12 2.27 6.00
N PRO A 261 14.61 1.29 6.77
CA PRO A 261 14.90 1.44 8.21
C PRO A 261 15.80 2.60 8.61
N GLU A 262 16.85 2.89 7.84
CA GLU A 262 17.80 3.96 8.15
C GLU A 262 17.56 5.26 7.38
N HIS A 263 16.73 5.24 6.34
CA HIS A 263 16.64 6.34 5.36
C HIS A 263 15.21 6.81 5.10
N TYR A 264 14.42 6.07 4.31
CA TYR A 264 13.08 6.54 3.92
C TYR A 264 12.04 6.43 5.03
N TYR A 265 12.13 5.45 5.93
CA TYR A 265 11.21 5.36 7.06
C TYR A 265 11.31 6.62 7.92
N PRO A 266 12.49 7.03 8.49
CA PRO A 266 12.62 8.30 9.19
C PRO A 266 12.15 9.53 8.40
N LEU A 267 12.42 9.61 7.09
CA LEU A 267 11.94 10.72 6.24
C LEU A 267 10.41 10.77 6.13
N PHE A 268 9.74 9.61 6.08
CA PHE A 268 8.28 9.51 6.11
C PHE A 268 7.66 9.85 7.47
N SER A 269 8.44 9.93 8.55
CA SER A 269 7.92 9.49 9.86
C SER A 269 8.46 10.13 11.13
N GLN A 270 9.74 10.48 11.20
CA GLN A 270 10.32 11.20 12.35
C GLN A 270 9.98 10.53 13.72
N ALA A 271 9.88 9.18 13.74
CA ALA A 271 9.81 8.24 14.87
C ALA A 271 8.66 8.36 15.91
N GLY A 272 7.38 8.18 15.52
CA GLY A 272 6.26 7.92 16.46
C GLY A 272 5.88 6.43 16.64
N ALA A 273 4.58 6.04 16.60
CA ALA A 273 4.11 4.66 16.31
C ALA A 273 3.07 4.49 15.12
N GLY A 274 3.37 3.78 14.01
CA GLY A 274 2.61 3.64 12.72
C GLY A 274 3.38 3.32 11.37
N GLU A 275 4.56 3.93 11.10
CA GLU A 275 5.59 3.90 10.00
C GLU A 275 5.94 2.52 9.41
N GLY A 276 6.97 2.53 8.57
CA GLY A 276 7.53 1.39 7.87
C GLY A 276 7.14 1.48 6.41
N ASP A 277 6.86 0.30 5.86
CA ASP A 277 6.21 0.08 4.59
C ASP A 277 4.90 0.87 4.40
N ARG A 278 4.21 1.19 5.49
CA ARG A 278 2.94 1.93 5.58
C ARG A 278 2.70 2.99 4.49
N GLU A 279 3.56 4.01 4.37
CA GLU A 279 3.36 5.13 3.43
C GLU A 279 4.04 4.94 2.06
N SER A 280 4.86 3.90 1.90
CA SER A 280 5.71 3.70 0.71
C SER A 280 4.92 3.69 -0.60
N PHE A 281 3.79 2.96 -0.63
CA PHE A 281 2.88 2.88 -1.76
C PHE A 281 2.29 4.25 -2.15
N LEU A 282 1.97 5.07 -1.16
CA LEU A 282 1.32 6.35 -1.35
C LEU A 282 2.30 7.42 -1.85
N HIS A 283 3.49 7.47 -1.24
CA HIS A 283 4.58 8.32 -1.71
C HIS A 283 5.05 7.91 -3.10
N ALA A 284 5.18 6.62 -3.39
CA ALA A 284 5.50 6.12 -4.73
C ALA A 284 4.47 6.59 -5.77
N ALA A 285 3.17 6.43 -5.50
CA ALA A 285 2.11 6.86 -6.41
C ALA A 285 2.15 8.38 -6.69
N GLN A 286 2.40 9.21 -5.67
CA GLN A 286 2.51 10.66 -5.84
C GLN A 286 3.78 11.08 -6.59
N VAL A 287 4.93 10.49 -6.26
CA VAL A 287 6.21 10.82 -6.90
C VAL A 287 6.16 10.47 -8.39
N LEU A 288 5.61 9.31 -8.76
CA LEU A 288 5.44 8.93 -10.17
C LEU A 288 4.52 9.89 -10.91
N GLU A 289 3.42 10.34 -10.30
CA GLU A 289 2.50 11.31 -10.91
C GLU A 289 3.13 12.70 -11.07
N ALA A 290 3.91 13.16 -10.08
CA ALA A 290 4.61 14.44 -10.13
C ALA A 290 5.77 14.42 -11.15
N LEU A 291 6.56 13.35 -11.20
CA LEU A 291 7.63 13.16 -12.20
C LEU A 291 7.06 12.99 -13.62
N ARG A 292 5.87 12.39 -13.76
CA ARG A 292 5.11 12.34 -15.03
C ARG A 292 4.65 13.73 -15.46
N LYS A 293 4.10 14.54 -14.55
CA LYS A 293 3.73 15.94 -14.81
C LYS A 293 4.93 16.83 -15.19
N LYS A 294 6.11 16.55 -14.65
CA LYS A 294 7.39 17.19 -15.04
C LYS A 294 8.01 16.64 -16.33
N GLY A 295 7.45 15.60 -16.95
CA GLY A 295 8.00 14.94 -18.14
C GLY A 295 9.27 14.10 -17.92
N VAL A 296 9.78 14.05 -16.68
CA VAL A 296 10.97 13.30 -16.27
C VAL A 296 10.70 11.79 -16.35
N TYR A 297 9.58 11.34 -15.79
CA TYR A 297 9.20 9.93 -15.82
C TYR A 297 8.12 9.67 -16.88
N LYS A 298 8.40 8.72 -17.77
CA LYS A 298 7.45 8.28 -18.81
C LYS A 298 7.00 6.85 -18.49
N PRO A 299 5.77 6.64 -17.97
CA PRO A 299 5.29 5.30 -17.68
C PRO A 299 5.23 4.47 -18.98
N PRO A 300 5.84 3.28 -19.02
CA PRO A 300 5.89 2.50 -20.25
C PRO A 300 4.49 2.03 -20.65
N THR A 301 4.14 2.18 -21.92
CA THR A 301 2.76 1.99 -22.42
C THR A 301 2.53 0.67 -23.15
N ALA A 302 3.58 -0.03 -23.59
CA ALA A 302 3.49 -1.19 -24.48
C ALA A 302 2.74 -2.41 -23.91
N TRP A 303 2.64 -2.51 -22.58
CA TRP A 303 1.93 -3.57 -21.84
C TRP A 303 0.52 -3.15 -21.39
N MET A 304 0.14 -1.89 -21.61
CA MET A 304 -1.23 -1.43 -21.39
C MET A 304 -2.12 -1.89 -22.56
N LYS A 305 -3.29 -2.46 -22.28
CA LYS A 305 -4.24 -2.84 -23.33
C LYS A 305 -4.60 -1.62 -24.19
N PRO A 306 -4.57 -1.68 -25.54
CA PRO A 306 -4.97 -0.55 -26.38
C PRO A 306 -6.35 -0.02 -26.00
N GLY A 307 -6.50 1.31 -25.94
CA GLY A 307 -7.70 1.99 -25.43
C GLY A 307 -7.77 2.13 -23.89
N VAL A 308 -7.02 1.35 -23.12
CA VAL A 308 -6.89 1.54 -21.66
C VAL A 308 -5.82 2.60 -21.40
N GLY A 309 -6.25 3.85 -21.26
CA GLY A 309 -5.36 5.00 -21.09
C GLY A 309 -4.50 4.97 -19.83
N VAL A 310 -3.47 5.82 -19.82
CA VAL A 310 -2.40 5.95 -18.79
C VAL A 310 -2.90 6.55 -17.45
N ARG A 311 -4.19 6.41 -17.13
CA ARG A 311 -4.83 6.99 -15.95
C ARG A 311 -4.54 6.14 -14.71
N LYS A 312 -3.41 6.44 -14.07
CA LYS A 312 -3.08 5.96 -12.72
C LYS A 312 -3.67 6.94 -11.72
N GLY A 313 -4.36 6.42 -10.72
CA GLY A 313 -5.05 7.21 -9.71
C GLY A 313 -5.29 6.38 -8.45
N TYR A 314 -5.37 7.07 -7.32
CA TYR A 314 -5.72 6.48 -6.03
C TYR A 314 -7.07 7.06 -5.58
N TYR A 315 -7.94 6.20 -5.06
CA TYR A 315 -9.17 6.63 -4.39
C TYR A 315 -9.05 6.34 -2.90
N ASP A 316 -9.51 7.29 -2.10
CA ASP A 316 -9.34 7.31 -0.67
C ASP A 316 -10.72 7.32 -0.01
N VAL A 317 -11.03 6.28 0.75
CA VAL A 317 -12.25 6.22 1.56
C VAL A 317 -12.26 7.43 2.50
N LYS A 318 -13.27 8.29 2.35
CA LYS A 318 -13.46 9.51 3.14
C LYS A 318 -14.31 9.25 4.38
N THR A 319 -15.08 8.15 4.44
CA THR A 319 -15.76 7.75 5.68
C THR A 319 -14.74 7.41 6.78
N LEU A 320 -14.82 8.12 7.90
CA LEU A 320 -14.06 7.74 9.11
C LEU A 320 -14.49 6.33 9.58
N PRO A 321 -13.56 5.47 9.99
CA PRO A 321 -13.91 4.16 10.49
C PRO A 321 -14.60 4.25 11.86
N THR A 322 -15.60 3.41 12.10
CA THR A 322 -16.20 3.25 13.44
C THR A 322 -15.40 2.24 14.23
N VAL A 323 -15.09 2.53 15.51
CA VAL A 323 -14.38 1.59 16.38
C VAL A 323 -15.38 0.72 17.11
N HIS A 324 -15.24 -0.60 16.98
CA HIS A 324 -16.07 -1.59 17.67
C HIS A 324 -15.20 -2.44 18.62
N GLY A 325 -15.83 -3.02 19.63
CA GLY A 325 -15.13 -3.74 20.69
C GLY A 325 -16.03 -4.10 21.86
N ARG A 326 -15.43 -4.66 22.91
CA ARG A 326 -16.14 -5.28 24.03
C ARG A 326 -15.76 -4.71 25.38
N SER A 327 -16.67 -4.84 26.33
CA SER A 327 -16.38 -4.69 27.76
C SER A 327 -16.10 -6.06 28.38
N ALA A 328 -15.10 -6.12 29.27
CA ALA A 328 -14.79 -7.27 30.10
C ALA A 328 -14.29 -6.75 31.45
N ARG A 329 -14.87 -7.20 32.57
CA ARG A 329 -14.51 -6.79 33.95
C ARG A 329 -14.38 -5.27 34.12
N GLY A 330 -15.49 -4.55 33.94
CA GLY A 330 -15.56 -3.09 33.97
C GLY A 330 -14.79 -2.35 32.85
N LYS A 331 -13.98 -3.04 32.03
CA LYS A 331 -13.04 -2.41 31.10
C LYS A 331 -13.43 -2.62 29.63
N TRP A 332 -13.79 -1.53 28.95
CA TRP A 332 -13.93 -1.53 27.49
C TRP A 332 -12.57 -1.68 26.79
N THR A 333 -12.56 -2.39 25.66
CA THR A 333 -11.43 -2.56 24.76
C THR A 333 -11.94 -2.46 23.32
N GLY A 334 -11.48 -1.46 22.56
CA GLY A 334 -11.64 -1.42 21.11
C GLY A 334 -10.85 -2.55 20.46
N MET A 335 -11.52 -3.36 19.64
CA MET A 335 -10.95 -4.58 19.06
C MET A 335 -10.53 -4.34 17.60
N PHE A 336 -11.34 -3.59 16.84
CA PHE A 336 -11.09 -3.27 15.43
C PHE A 336 -11.74 -1.95 15.00
N MET A 337 -11.24 -1.43 13.89
CA MET A 337 -11.82 -0.34 13.12
C MET A 337 -12.63 -0.94 11.96
N MET A 338 -13.90 -0.59 11.85
CA MET A 338 -14.79 -0.97 10.76
C MET A 338 -14.79 0.13 9.68
N GLN A 339 -14.42 -0.24 8.46
CA GLN A 339 -14.42 0.65 7.30
C GLN A 339 -15.45 0.15 6.27
N ARG A 340 -16.22 1.08 5.70
CA ARG A 340 -17.29 0.80 4.73
C ARG A 340 -16.73 0.44 3.34
N ASP A 341 -17.59 -0.11 2.48
CA ASP A 341 -17.25 -0.40 1.08
C ASP A 341 -16.73 0.85 0.33
N PRO A 342 -15.49 0.85 -0.18
CA PRO A 342 -14.95 1.97 -0.97
C PRO A 342 -15.74 2.21 -2.27
N MET A 343 -16.42 1.20 -2.80
CA MET A 343 -17.26 1.36 -4.00
C MET A 343 -18.59 2.04 -3.67
N ALA A 344 -19.13 1.87 -2.46
CA ALA A 344 -20.29 2.63 -1.98
C ALA A 344 -19.94 4.10 -1.69
N ASP A 345 -18.78 4.35 -1.06
CA ASP A 345 -18.26 5.72 -0.84
C ASP A 345 -18.00 6.43 -2.18
N TYR A 346 -17.33 5.74 -3.13
CA TYR A 346 -17.12 6.24 -4.50
C TYR A 346 -18.43 6.58 -5.23
N ARG A 347 -19.41 5.66 -5.25
CA ARG A 347 -20.71 5.87 -5.91
C ARG A 347 -21.49 7.04 -5.29
N ALA A 348 -21.41 7.25 -3.97
CA ALA A 348 -22.07 8.37 -3.32
C ALA A 348 -21.42 9.70 -3.71
N VAL A 349 -20.09 9.78 -3.74
CA VAL A 349 -19.37 10.96 -4.21
C VAL A 349 -19.68 11.26 -5.68
N MET A 350 -19.73 10.25 -6.55
CA MET A 350 -20.11 10.43 -7.96
C MET A 350 -21.55 10.95 -8.11
N ALA A 351 -22.51 10.42 -7.35
CA ALA A 351 -23.90 10.91 -7.38
C ALA A 351 -24.02 12.38 -6.92
N ILE A 352 -23.25 12.80 -5.91
CA ILE A 352 -23.20 14.21 -5.47
C ILE A 352 -22.62 15.12 -6.58
N ILE A 353 -21.62 14.63 -7.32
CA ILE A 353 -21.04 15.34 -8.47
C ILE A 353 -22.05 15.42 -9.64
N GLU A 354 -22.84 14.38 -9.88
CA GLU A 354 -23.89 14.36 -10.91
C GLU A 354 -25.04 15.31 -10.56
N GLU A 355 -25.56 15.28 -9.33
CA GLU A 355 -26.55 16.26 -8.84
C GLU A 355 -26.05 17.70 -8.94
N ALA A 356 -24.77 17.95 -8.66
CA ALA A 356 -24.16 19.28 -8.78
C ALA A 356 -24.07 19.76 -10.24
N LYS A 357 -23.84 18.85 -11.20
CA LYS A 357 -23.90 19.15 -12.64
C LYS A 357 -25.34 19.43 -13.08
N GLU A 358 -26.30 18.61 -12.67
CA GLU A 358 -27.72 18.79 -13.02
C GLU A 358 -28.29 20.11 -12.49
N LYS A 359 -28.06 20.43 -11.21
CA LYS A 359 -28.50 21.69 -10.58
C LYS A 359 -27.91 22.93 -11.27
N LYS A 360 -26.70 22.81 -11.84
CA LYS A 360 -26.03 23.86 -12.61
C LYS A 360 -26.53 24.00 -14.05
N ASN A 361 -26.94 22.91 -14.68
CA ASN A 361 -27.57 22.94 -16.02
C ASN A 361 -29.03 23.41 -15.94
N GLY A 362 -29.77 23.02 -14.90
CA GLY A 362 -31.15 23.46 -14.67
C GLY A 362 -31.30 24.96 -14.38
N THR A 363 -30.25 25.63 -13.90
CA THR A 363 -30.29 27.07 -13.58
C THR A 363 -30.26 28.02 -14.80
N GLN A 364 -30.27 27.49 -16.03
CA GLN A 364 -30.49 28.28 -17.26
C GLN A 364 -31.92 28.19 -17.82
N ALA A 365 -32.85 27.47 -17.16
CA ALA A 365 -34.24 27.37 -17.58
C ALA A 365 -35.21 27.95 -16.55
N ASN A 366 -36.17 28.76 -17.03
CA ASN A 366 -37.36 29.25 -16.32
C ASN A 366 -37.16 30.15 -15.09
N LEU A 367 -36.99 31.45 -15.34
CA LEU A 367 -37.47 32.50 -14.43
C LEU A 367 -39.00 32.65 -14.58
N GLY A 368 -39.78 32.12 -13.63
CA GLY A 368 -41.21 32.44 -13.50
C GLY A 368 -42.04 31.38 -12.76
N GLY A 369 -42.92 31.81 -11.84
CA GLY A 369 -44.00 30.96 -11.30
C GLY A 369 -43.92 30.62 -9.80
N SER A 370 -44.32 31.58 -8.95
CA SER A 370 -44.93 31.49 -7.61
C SER A 370 -45.03 30.14 -6.82
N THR A 371 -44.71 30.24 -5.53
CA THR A 371 -45.34 29.53 -4.36
C THR A 371 -45.37 27.99 -4.30
N ASN A 372 -44.43 27.40 -3.57
CA ASN A 372 -44.68 26.81 -2.23
C ASN A 372 -43.34 26.42 -1.54
N PRO A 373 -43.26 26.32 -0.19
CA PRO A 373 -42.01 26.09 0.52
C PRO A 373 -41.67 24.59 0.70
N PRO A 374 -40.50 24.10 0.26
CA PRO A 374 -39.99 22.78 0.62
C PRO A 374 -39.02 22.81 1.80
N THR A 375 -39.14 21.79 2.64
CA THR A 375 -38.24 21.33 3.71
C THR A 375 -36.74 21.48 3.38
N PRO A 376 -35.87 21.85 4.35
CA PRO A 376 -34.44 22.08 4.09
C PRO A 376 -33.72 20.84 3.56
N THR A 377 -33.44 20.85 2.26
CA THR A 377 -32.63 19.84 1.57
C THR A 377 -31.14 20.18 1.78
N PRO A 378 -30.26 19.25 2.15
CA PRO A 378 -28.87 19.55 2.49
C PRO A 378 -28.02 19.85 1.24
N THR A 379 -27.95 21.13 0.86
CA THR A 379 -27.06 21.62 -0.21
C THR A 379 -25.59 21.45 0.18
N PRO A 380 -24.72 20.86 -0.67
CA PRO A 380 -23.28 20.78 -0.42
C PRO A 380 -22.62 22.16 -0.63
N ILE A 381 -22.65 22.99 0.42
CA ILE A 381 -22.02 24.31 0.44
C ILE A 381 -20.54 24.14 0.81
N GLY A 382 -19.65 24.27 -0.17
CA GLY A 382 -18.21 24.44 0.09
C GLY A 382 -17.95 25.71 0.90
N ARG A 383 -16.87 25.75 1.71
CA ARG A 383 -16.65 26.76 2.78
C ARG A 383 -16.89 28.24 2.40
N ASN A 384 -16.69 28.62 1.14
CA ASN A 384 -16.85 30.00 0.66
C ASN A 384 -18.03 30.16 -0.35
N GLY A 385 -19.01 29.25 -0.37
CA GLY A 385 -20.18 29.30 -1.26
C GLY A 385 -19.89 29.13 -2.76
N THR A 386 -18.62 28.90 -3.13
CA THR A 386 -18.16 28.82 -4.52
C THR A 386 -18.19 27.37 -5.00
N VAL A 387 -18.89 27.12 -6.11
CA VAL A 387 -18.92 25.80 -6.77
C VAL A 387 -17.58 25.57 -7.46
N VAL A 388 -16.73 24.75 -6.85
CA VAL A 388 -15.48 24.29 -7.46
C VAL A 388 -15.83 23.38 -8.64
N MET A 389 -15.36 23.75 -9.84
CA MET A 389 -15.39 22.84 -10.99
C MET A 389 -14.37 21.72 -10.73
N VAL A 390 -14.83 20.47 -10.76
CA VAL A 390 -13.98 19.29 -10.64
C VAL A 390 -14.28 18.41 -11.85
N GLU A 391 -13.33 18.30 -12.77
CA GLU A 391 -13.47 17.39 -13.90
C GLU A 391 -13.26 15.93 -13.46
N GLU A 392 -13.81 14.98 -14.21
CA GLU A 392 -13.57 13.55 -13.95
C GLU A 392 -12.07 13.19 -14.03
N GLN A 393 -11.31 13.96 -14.81
CA GLN A 393 -9.84 13.91 -14.86
C GLN A 393 -9.17 14.32 -13.53
N ASP A 394 -9.72 15.29 -12.81
CA ASP A 394 -9.15 15.76 -11.53
C ASP A 394 -9.36 14.72 -10.43
N PHE A 395 -10.53 14.07 -10.39
CA PHE A 395 -10.85 13.04 -9.41
C PHE A 395 -9.77 11.95 -9.34
N LEU A 396 -9.24 11.53 -10.50
CA LEU A 396 -8.24 10.47 -10.60
C LEU A 396 -6.80 10.92 -10.34
N THR A 397 -6.50 12.23 -10.35
CA THR A 397 -5.10 12.73 -10.35
C THR A 397 -4.82 13.91 -9.40
N ASN A 398 -5.85 14.43 -8.74
CA ASN A 398 -5.82 15.59 -7.86
C ASN A 398 -6.93 15.51 -6.79
N THR A 399 -6.74 14.63 -5.80
CA THR A 399 -7.72 14.38 -4.71
C THR A 399 -7.98 15.59 -3.80
N THR A 400 -7.21 16.67 -3.92
CA THR A 400 -7.33 17.94 -3.18
C THR A 400 -8.70 18.58 -3.34
N SER A 401 -9.33 18.40 -4.50
CA SER A 401 -10.69 18.87 -4.79
C SER A 401 -11.74 18.20 -3.89
N LEU A 402 -11.52 16.95 -3.47
CA LEU A 402 -12.47 16.18 -2.65
C LEU A 402 -12.64 16.74 -1.23
N ASP A 403 -11.68 17.54 -0.75
CA ASP A 403 -11.74 18.16 0.58
C ASP A 403 -12.67 19.38 0.62
N SER A 404 -13.16 19.84 -0.54
CA SER A 404 -14.14 20.92 -0.66
C SER A 404 -15.59 20.50 -0.35
N PHE A 405 -15.91 19.20 -0.43
CA PHE A 405 -17.28 18.67 -0.30
C PHE A 405 -17.76 18.50 1.15
N GLY A 406 -16.91 18.79 2.15
CA GLY A 406 -17.29 18.78 3.56
C GLY A 406 -17.59 17.38 4.11
N ASN A 407 -18.63 17.26 4.95
CA ASN A 407 -18.93 16.03 5.68
C ASN A 407 -19.89 15.10 4.89
N LEU A 408 -19.32 14.28 4.02
CA LEU A 408 -20.02 13.29 3.19
C LEU A 408 -20.85 12.25 3.97
N THR A 409 -20.61 12.07 5.27
CA THR A 409 -21.30 11.09 6.14
C THR A 409 -22.82 11.22 6.14
N LEU A 410 -23.36 12.42 5.87
CA LEU A 410 -24.80 12.67 5.82
C LEU A 410 -25.47 12.12 4.56
N ALA A 411 -24.80 12.11 3.41
CA ALA A 411 -25.30 11.52 2.16
C ALA A 411 -25.16 9.97 2.12
N LEU A 412 -24.52 9.40 3.14
CA LEU A 412 -24.20 7.98 3.30
C LEU A 412 -25.03 7.32 4.43
N LYS A 413 -26.26 7.80 4.65
CA LYS A 413 -27.23 7.18 5.57
C LYS A 413 -28.21 6.24 4.87
N ASP A 414 -28.75 6.65 3.71
CA ASP A 414 -30.01 6.11 3.18
C ASP A 414 -29.82 5.20 1.94
N ARG A 415 -28.70 4.47 1.85
CA ARG A 415 -28.43 3.50 0.76
C ARG A 415 -28.18 2.09 1.32
N ASP A 416 -28.42 1.06 0.51
CA ASP A 416 -28.15 -0.34 0.91
C ASP A 416 -26.63 -0.56 1.10
N HIS A 417 -26.23 -0.73 2.36
CA HIS A 417 -24.84 -0.97 2.78
C HIS A 417 -24.57 -2.44 3.18
N SER A 418 -25.55 -3.34 3.05
CA SER A 418 -25.67 -4.61 3.80
C SER A 418 -24.67 -5.75 3.51
N ARG A 419 -23.66 -5.55 2.64
CA ARG A 419 -22.97 -6.69 1.97
C ARG A 419 -21.45 -6.80 2.10
N VAL A 420 -20.71 -5.71 2.24
CA VAL A 420 -19.23 -5.75 2.34
C VAL A 420 -18.72 -4.66 3.27
N MET A 421 -17.90 -5.05 4.24
CA MET A 421 -17.16 -4.15 5.14
C MET A 421 -15.78 -4.73 5.46
N PHE A 422 -14.87 -3.88 5.93
CA PHE A 422 -13.49 -4.23 6.24
C PHE A 422 -13.21 -4.03 7.74
N PHE A 423 -12.73 -5.07 8.41
CA PHE A 423 -12.42 -5.04 9.85
C PHE A 423 -10.90 -5.00 10.08
N HIS A 424 -10.35 -3.81 10.28
CA HIS A 424 -8.93 -3.63 10.64
C HIS A 424 -8.75 -3.83 12.15
N HIS A 425 -8.34 -5.02 12.55
CA HIS A 425 -8.13 -5.37 13.95
C HIS A 425 -6.89 -4.64 14.50
N ASN A 426 -7.03 -4.07 15.70
CA ASN A 426 -6.05 -3.17 16.33
C ASN A 426 -5.61 -3.64 17.73
N GLY A 427 -6.16 -4.74 18.24
CA GLY A 427 -5.88 -5.22 19.59
C GLY A 427 -5.99 -6.73 19.77
N VAL A 428 -6.97 -7.37 19.12
CA VAL A 428 -7.18 -8.81 19.16
C VAL A 428 -7.59 -9.29 17.76
N ASP A 429 -6.66 -9.90 17.06
CA ASP A 429 -6.91 -10.48 15.74
C ASP A 429 -7.66 -11.82 15.87
N PRO A 430 -8.53 -12.20 14.92
CA PRO A 430 -9.27 -13.47 14.95
C PRO A 430 -8.37 -14.66 14.57
N ASP A 431 -7.38 -14.95 15.42
CA ASP A 431 -6.51 -16.13 15.35
C ASP A 431 -6.95 -17.16 16.39
N PHE A 432 -7.82 -18.09 15.97
CA PHE A 432 -8.36 -19.12 16.85
C PHE A 432 -7.32 -20.11 17.39
N THR A 433 -6.10 -20.16 16.85
CA THR A 433 -5.00 -20.93 17.47
C THR A 433 -4.59 -20.38 18.84
N ARG A 434 -5.07 -19.19 19.20
CA ARG A 434 -4.79 -18.45 20.43
C ARG A 434 -5.88 -18.53 21.50
N VAL A 435 -6.98 -19.27 21.31
CA VAL A 435 -8.01 -19.44 22.38
C VAL A 435 -7.48 -20.08 23.67
N LEU A 436 -6.29 -20.68 23.63
CA LEU A 436 -5.56 -21.24 24.78
C LEU A 436 -4.60 -20.22 25.44
N ASP A 437 -4.29 -19.11 24.78
CA ASP A 437 -3.37 -18.09 25.26
C ASP A 437 -4.13 -16.90 25.87
N ARG A 438 -4.05 -16.76 27.20
CA ARG A 438 -4.64 -15.63 27.92
C ARG A 438 -4.02 -14.28 27.53
N LYS A 439 -2.76 -14.23 27.03
CA LYS A 439 -2.11 -12.98 26.61
C LYS A 439 -2.64 -12.47 25.26
N SER A 440 -3.18 -13.34 24.42
CA SER A 440 -3.83 -12.96 23.15
C SER A 440 -5.07 -12.10 23.33
N ARG A 441 -5.70 -12.17 24.52
CA ARG A 441 -7.01 -11.57 24.81
C ARG A 441 -8.13 -11.99 23.84
N MET A 442 -8.00 -13.12 23.16
CA MET A 442 -9.06 -13.71 22.33
C MET A 442 -10.28 -14.08 23.19
N VAL A 443 -10.02 -14.66 24.37
CA VAL A 443 -11.05 -15.09 25.33
C VAL A 443 -10.91 -14.25 26.60
N GLU A 444 -12.01 -13.63 27.02
CA GLU A 444 -12.14 -12.81 28.23
C GLU A 444 -13.46 -13.21 28.94
N THR A 445 -13.67 -12.76 30.18
CA THR A 445 -14.94 -12.95 30.91
C THR A 445 -15.52 -11.63 31.37
N ASP A 446 -16.78 -11.64 31.77
CA ASP A 446 -17.38 -10.64 32.67
C ASP A 446 -16.87 -10.83 34.12
N GLU A 447 -17.57 -10.21 35.09
CA GLU A 447 -17.21 -10.16 36.51
C GLU A 447 -17.69 -11.42 37.25
N GLU A 448 -18.81 -11.98 36.78
CA GLU A 448 -19.42 -13.25 37.15
C GLU A 448 -18.58 -14.46 36.68
N GLY A 449 -17.73 -14.26 35.66
CA GLY A 449 -16.80 -15.27 35.14
C GLY A 449 -17.29 -16.01 33.89
N LYS A 450 -18.44 -15.62 33.32
CA LYS A 450 -18.96 -16.13 32.05
C LYS A 450 -18.19 -15.51 30.87
N TYR A 451 -18.02 -16.28 29.79
CA TYR A 451 -17.31 -15.78 28.61
C TYR A 451 -18.08 -14.67 27.90
N VAL A 452 -17.36 -13.62 27.51
CA VAL A 452 -17.91 -12.52 26.69
C VAL A 452 -17.55 -12.70 25.22
N ARG A 453 -18.49 -12.29 24.35
CA ARG A 453 -18.34 -12.24 22.88
C ARG A 453 -17.08 -11.48 22.46
N LEU A 454 -16.53 -11.80 21.29
CA LEU A 454 -15.30 -11.20 20.75
C LEU A 454 -15.49 -9.73 20.36
N TRP A 455 -16.62 -9.39 19.73
CA TRP A 455 -16.87 -8.04 19.21
C TRP A 455 -17.89 -7.25 20.04
N GLY A 456 -18.24 -7.75 21.22
CA GLY A 456 -19.17 -7.11 22.15
C GLY A 456 -20.62 -7.51 21.90
N ASP A 457 -21.54 -6.55 22.09
CA ASP A 457 -22.96 -6.75 21.82
C ASP A 457 -23.21 -6.99 20.31
N PRO A 458 -24.07 -7.96 19.94
CA PRO A 458 -24.31 -8.32 18.55
C PRO A 458 -25.25 -7.40 17.78
N GLY A 459 -25.95 -6.45 18.42
CA GLY A 459 -26.97 -5.60 17.77
C GLY A 459 -26.44 -4.93 16.51
N TRP A 460 -25.31 -4.22 16.63
CA TRP A 460 -24.67 -3.54 15.48
C TRP A 460 -24.21 -4.52 14.37
N ILE A 461 -23.93 -5.79 14.69
CA ILE A 461 -23.57 -6.83 13.73
C ILE A 461 -24.82 -7.25 12.94
N ILE A 462 -25.91 -7.52 13.66
CA ILE A 462 -27.18 -7.96 13.07
C ILE A 462 -27.77 -6.83 12.22
N ASP A 463 -27.83 -5.61 12.75
CA ASP A 463 -28.25 -4.39 12.04
C ASP A 463 -27.41 -4.11 10.77
N GLY A 464 -26.11 -4.45 10.81
CA GLY A 464 -25.17 -4.17 9.71
C GLY A 464 -25.12 -5.23 8.61
N PHE A 465 -25.43 -6.50 8.91
CA PHE A 465 -25.19 -7.64 8.03
C PHE A 465 -26.38 -8.61 7.86
N ASP A 466 -27.51 -8.37 8.55
CA ASP A 466 -28.67 -9.28 8.61
C ASP A 466 -28.31 -10.70 9.12
N ARG A 467 -27.24 -10.80 9.93
CA ARG A 467 -26.74 -12.06 10.51
C ARG A 467 -25.73 -11.81 11.63
N ASP A 468 -25.59 -12.78 12.54
CA ASP A 468 -24.49 -12.80 13.51
C ASP A 468 -23.17 -13.26 12.87
N VAL A 469 -22.44 -12.33 12.24
CA VAL A 469 -21.15 -12.60 11.57
C VAL A 469 -20.10 -13.18 12.54
N GLU A 470 -20.14 -12.84 13.82
CA GLU A 470 -19.17 -13.32 14.81
C GLU A 470 -19.42 -14.81 15.15
N LYS A 471 -20.67 -15.17 15.47
CA LYS A 471 -21.09 -16.58 15.66
C LYS A 471 -20.74 -17.42 14.44
N LEU A 472 -20.99 -16.88 13.25
CA LEU A 472 -20.69 -17.50 11.97
C LEU A 472 -19.17 -17.66 11.74
N LEU A 473 -18.33 -16.72 12.21
CA LEU A 473 -16.87 -16.83 12.16
C LEU A 473 -16.34 -17.91 13.11
N TRP A 474 -16.85 -18.00 14.34
CA TRP A 474 -16.50 -19.10 15.26
C TRP A 474 -16.90 -20.46 14.69
N GLN A 475 -18.12 -20.58 14.16
CA GLN A 475 -18.65 -21.83 13.60
C GLN A 475 -17.82 -22.33 12.41
N ASP A 476 -17.46 -21.45 11.47
CA ASP A 476 -16.61 -21.81 10.33
C ASP A 476 -15.17 -22.11 10.75
N SER A 477 -14.65 -21.40 11.74
CA SER A 477 -13.31 -21.66 12.26
C SER A 477 -13.24 -23.03 12.95
N MET A 478 -14.29 -23.45 13.65
CA MET A 478 -14.39 -24.82 14.18
C MET A 478 -14.39 -25.87 13.05
N GLN A 479 -15.04 -25.60 11.91
CA GLN A 479 -14.98 -26.51 10.74
C GLN A 479 -13.58 -26.67 10.16
N VAL A 480 -12.63 -25.76 10.46
CA VAL A 480 -11.20 -25.94 10.17
C VAL A 480 -10.48 -26.62 11.33
N TYR A 481 -10.44 -26.00 12.52
CA TYR A 481 -9.57 -26.45 13.62
C TYR A 481 -10.00 -27.76 14.29
N CYS A 482 -11.23 -28.24 14.06
CA CYS A 482 -11.72 -29.53 14.53
C CYS A 482 -11.63 -30.68 13.50
N GLN A 483 -10.98 -30.50 12.35
CA GLN A 483 -10.77 -31.58 11.38
C GLN A 483 -9.89 -32.70 11.97
N GLU A 484 -10.22 -33.96 11.69
CA GLU A 484 -9.55 -35.12 12.31
C GLU A 484 -8.03 -35.15 12.02
N GLY A 485 -7.62 -34.76 10.81
CA GLY A 485 -6.21 -34.63 10.43
C GLY A 485 -5.43 -33.54 11.19
N LEU A 486 -6.10 -32.68 11.97
CA LEU A 486 -5.49 -31.77 12.94
C LEU A 486 -5.48 -32.30 14.37
N ALA A 487 -6.31 -33.29 14.71
CA ALA A 487 -6.38 -33.85 16.07
C ALA A 487 -5.05 -34.50 16.51
N ARG A 488 -4.25 -35.01 15.56
CA ARG A 488 -2.88 -35.48 15.79
C ARG A 488 -1.95 -34.41 16.39
N PHE A 489 -2.21 -33.12 16.14
CA PHE A 489 -1.47 -32.03 16.75
C PHE A 489 -2.07 -31.69 18.13
N ARG A 490 -1.44 -32.17 19.20
CA ARG A 490 -1.91 -32.02 20.60
C ARG A 490 -2.34 -30.59 20.99
N ARG A 491 -1.73 -29.55 20.42
CA ARG A 491 -2.16 -28.15 20.61
C ARG A 491 -3.49 -27.85 19.92
N LEU A 492 -3.68 -28.28 18.67
CA LEU A 492 -4.89 -27.98 17.89
C LEU A 492 -6.09 -28.82 18.36
N HIS A 493 -5.88 -30.06 18.81
CA HIS A 493 -6.92 -30.81 19.52
C HIS A 493 -7.45 -30.05 20.75
N LYS A 494 -6.55 -29.46 21.57
CA LYS A 494 -6.94 -28.59 22.68
C LYS A 494 -7.62 -27.29 22.23
N VAL A 495 -7.18 -26.69 21.12
CA VAL A 495 -7.86 -25.51 20.52
C VAL A 495 -9.30 -25.87 20.14
N CYS A 496 -9.52 -26.95 19.39
CA CYS A 496 -10.87 -27.42 19.03
C CYS A 496 -11.76 -27.64 20.26
N ALA A 497 -11.28 -28.36 21.27
CA ALA A 497 -12.04 -28.61 22.49
C ALA A 497 -12.42 -27.30 23.20
N ARG A 498 -11.47 -26.36 23.31
CA ARG A 498 -11.69 -25.04 23.92
C ARG A 498 -12.62 -24.15 23.09
N MET A 499 -12.58 -24.25 21.76
CA MET A 499 -13.49 -23.52 20.87
C MET A 499 -14.92 -24.01 21.04
N ARG A 500 -15.16 -25.33 21.14
CA ARG A 500 -16.49 -25.89 21.41
C ARG A 500 -17.04 -25.44 22.75
N GLU A 501 -16.23 -25.53 23.81
CA GLU A 501 -16.59 -25.08 25.17
C GLU A 501 -17.06 -23.61 25.20
N ILE A 502 -16.31 -22.71 24.55
CA ILE A 502 -16.66 -21.29 24.48
C ILE A 502 -17.87 -21.08 23.57
N TYR A 503 -17.96 -21.80 22.45
CA TYR A 503 -19.06 -21.61 21.50
C TYR A 503 -20.42 -21.92 22.14
N GLU A 504 -20.50 -23.04 22.86
CA GLU A 504 -21.70 -23.50 23.56
C GLU A 504 -22.16 -22.54 24.66
N GLN A 505 -21.23 -21.84 25.32
CA GLN A 505 -21.55 -20.91 26.42
C GLN A 505 -21.88 -19.47 25.99
N VAL A 506 -21.64 -19.13 24.71
CA VAL A 506 -21.67 -17.75 24.20
C VAL A 506 -22.61 -17.55 23.02
N TYR A 507 -22.81 -18.59 22.18
CA TYR A 507 -23.59 -18.47 20.94
C TYR A 507 -24.69 -19.52 20.78
N VAL A 508 -24.88 -20.43 21.74
CA VAL A 508 -25.98 -21.40 21.80
C VAL A 508 -26.94 -20.99 22.92
#